data_AF-A0A017RSD7-F1
#
_entry.id   AF-A0A017RSD7-F1
#
_cell.length_a   1.000
_cell.length_b   1.000
_cell.length_c   1.000
_cell.angle_alpha   90.00
_cell.angle_beta   90.00
_cell.angle_gamma   90.00
#
_symmetry.space_group_name_H-M   'P 1'
#
loop_
_entity.id
_entity.type
_entity.pdbx_description
1 polymer ?
#
loop_
_entity_poly.entity_id
_entity_poly.type
_entity_poly.pdbx_seq_one_letter_code
_entity_poly.pdbx_strand_id
1 'polypeptide(L)'
;MNNIASFKDFIESMFYNQIFKGLSNYVEDNPDKLECSTYHVKSPDEAELYDFRINAVDIIDSPENLIIFDLIVSAELKIAETVRRNRRTGEAEQWFIISCEAELEDGIKKFNVINISIYDNNRSNIKFRSSENLIPIIKKEQLDYIAEIFLKKYYPEALEKPMKVLPKVIVERMGLELINLNITKTSTAFGQIVFDDCEIEYFDTEKKVYAKRFVKKGTIVVDPKNYFMRNLGSVNNTIIHECVHWEYHRKYFDFIKLYNKYEQHIICNVNESSKPIQAWSPYEIMEWQANVLAPRILMPAKQTKEKIEELIEKNKKLLPNGKILDIYESVIYELADFFGVSKLAAKIRMLDLGYYEAEGVYIFIDNHYVTSYISEQKALKRKQTYTIGIQDALFLYATDLNFKKTIELGNYIYVDNHFCINDSKYINLDETGVPKLTDYAREHMEECCLIFEFDIKNNDKYGLQNYSENLLFRSLISNKIAEINYDENENNEVKKEHKIIKILQ
;
A
#
# COMPACT_ATOMS: atom_id res chain seq x y z
N MET A 1 22.96 -23.95 -14.18
CA MET A 1 22.54 -23.33 -12.91
C MET A 1 21.03 -23.39 -12.89
N ASN A 2 20.46 -24.12 -11.93
CA ASN A 2 19.01 -24.23 -11.80
C ASN A 2 18.41 -22.83 -11.65
N ASN A 3 17.26 -22.62 -12.27
CA ASN A 3 16.52 -21.37 -12.23
C ASN A 3 15.88 -21.26 -10.83
N ILE A 4 16.65 -20.80 -9.83
CA ILE A 4 16.15 -20.59 -8.47
C ILE A 4 15.13 -19.45 -8.54
N ALA A 5 13.85 -19.78 -8.41
CA ALA A 5 12.76 -18.82 -8.57
C ALA A 5 12.13 -18.40 -7.23
N SER A 6 12.39 -19.14 -6.15
CA SER A 6 11.80 -18.91 -4.82
C SER A 6 12.76 -19.27 -3.67
N PHE A 7 12.47 -18.77 -2.46
CA PHE A 7 13.21 -19.15 -1.25
C PHE A 7 13.13 -20.65 -0.97
N LYS A 8 11.99 -21.28 -1.30
CA LYS A 8 11.82 -22.74 -1.23
C LYS A 8 12.85 -23.48 -2.09
N ASP A 9 12.96 -23.12 -3.38
CA ASP A 9 13.90 -23.76 -4.31
C ASP A 9 15.35 -23.56 -3.84
N PHE A 10 15.64 -22.41 -3.24
CA PHE A 10 16.94 -22.12 -2.66
C PHE A 10 17.26 -23.07 -1.49
N ILE A 11 16.35 -23.18 -0.52
CA ILE A 11 16.53 -24.08 0.64
C ILE A 11 16.65 -25.54 0.19
N GLU A 12 15.81 -25.98 -0.73
CA GLU A 12 15.84 -27.33 -1.28
C GLU A 12 17.17 -27.62 -1.98
N SER A 13 17.73 -26.68 -2.76
CA SER A 13 19.00 -26.92 -3.45
C SER A 13 20.23 -26.85 -2.53
N MET A 14 20.24 -25.95 -1.54
CA MET A 14 21.44 -25.65 -0.75
C MET A 14 21.52 -26.45 0.57
N PHE A 15 20.38 -26.78 1.18
CA PHE A 15 20.31 -27.34 2.54
C PHE A 15 19.66 -28.73 2.61
N TYR A 16 19.36 -29.38 1.48
CA TYR A 16 18.76 -30.72 1.43
C TYR A 16 19.43 -31.71 2.40
N ASN A 17 20.77 -31.84 2.35
CA ASN A 17 21.50 -32.81 3.16
C ASN A 17 21.38 -32.55 4.67
N GLN A 18 21.34 -31.27 5.08
CA GLN A 18 21.19 -30.92 6.49
C GLN A 18 19.79 -31.21 6.99
N ILE A 19 18.78 -30.90 6.16
CA ILE A 19 17.36 -31.20 6.46
C ILE A 19 17.15 -32.71 6.50
N PHE A 20 17.65 -33.46 5.51
CA PHE A 20 17.59 -34.92 5.46
C PHE A 20 18.15 -35.52 6.75
N LYS A 21 19.35 -35.09 7.15
CA LYS A 21 19.99 -35.59 8.37
C LYS A 21 19.18 -35.29 9.63
N GLY A 22 18.65 -34.07 9.76
CA GLY A 22 17.81 -33.68 10.89
C GLY A 22 16.53 -34.51 10.97
N LEU A 23 15.86 -34.71 9.83
CA LEU A 23 14.63 -35.47 9.74
C LEU A 23 14.86 -36.97 9.95
N SER A 24 15.92 -37.55 9.37
CA SER A 24 16.30 -38.95 9.55
C SER A 24 16.53 -39.27 11.03
N ASN A 25 17.33 -38.44 11.72
CA ASN A 25 17.57 -38.60 13.15
C ASN A 25 16.26 -38.56 13.94
N TYR A 26 15.37 -37.60 13.65
CA TYR A 26 14.08 -37.51 14.35
C TYR A 26 13.21 -38.75 14.13
N VAL A 27 13.12 -39.24 12.90
CA VAL A 27 12.33 -40.43 12.52
C VAL A 27 12.86 -41.68 13.23
N GLU A 28 14.18 -41.89 13.21
CA GLU A 28 14.84 -43.03 13.84
C GLU A 28 14.70 -43.02 15.38
N ASP A 29 14.76 -41.84 16.00
CA ASP A 29 14.66 -41.68 17.46
C ASP A 29 13.21 -41.75 17.97
N ASN A 30 12.20 -41.59 17.10
CA ASN A 30 10.79 -41.46 17.51
C ASN A 30 9.79 -42.28 16.65
N PRO A 31 10.04 -43.58 16.38
CA PRO A 31 9.15 -44.39 15.55
C PRO A 31 7.73 -44.51 16.13
N ASP A 32 7.62 -44.56 17.47
CA ASP A 32 6.36 -44.69 18.21
C ASP A 32 5.47 -43.44 18.15
N LYS A 33 6.05 -42.28 17.83
CA LYS A 33 5.32 -41.01 17.69
C LYS A 33 4.74 -40.81 16.30
N LEU A 34 5.15 -41.59 15.31
CA LEU A 34 4.68 -41.46 13.93
C LEU A 34 3.19 -41.80 13.86
N GLU A 35 2.42 -40.98 13.14
CA GLU A 35 0.98 -41.16 12.95
C GLU A 35 0.67 -42.03 11.70
N CYS A 36 1.70 -42.54 11.03
CA CYS A 36 1.58 -43.34 9.82
C CYS A 36 1.50 -44.85 10.14
N SER A 37 0.64 -45.56 9.41
CA SER A 37 0.49 -47.03 9.52
C SER A 37 0.22 -47.66 8.15
N THR A 38 0.47 -48.96 8.04
CA THR A 38 0.16 -49.76 6.84
C THR A 38 -0.70 -50.96 7.20
N TYR A 39 -1.17 -51.70 6.19
CA TYR A 39 -1.90 -52.95 6.42
C TYR A 39 -1.12 -53.96 7.28
N HIS A 40 0.22 -53.96 7.18
CA HIS A 40 1.09 -54.92 7.85
C HIS A 40 1.75 -54.38 9.13
N VAL A 41 1.86 -53.05 9.27
CA VAL A 41 2.52 -52.35 10.40
C VAL A 41 1.54 -51.36 11.01
N LYS A 42 1.05 -51.64 12.23
CA LYS A 42 0.06 -50.80 12.92
C LYS A 42 0.69 -49.84 13.92
N SER A 43 1.75 -50.27 14.59
CA SER A 43 2.46 -49.50 15.60
C SER A 43 3.96 -49.70 15.38
N PRO A 44 4.61 -48.83 14.58
CA PRO A 44 5.99 -49.03 14.20
C PRO A 44 6.93 -48.93 15.41
N ASP A 45 7.86 -49.87 15.52
CA ASP A 45 8.96 -49.88 16.51
C ASP A 45 10.30 -49.47 15.90
N GLU A 46 10.38 -49.41 14.57
CA GLU A 46 11.51 -48.90 13.80
C GLU A 46 10.99 -48.05 12.63
N ALA A 47 11.70 -46.98 12.28
CA ALA A 47 11.42 -46.16 11.12
C ALA A 47 12.73 -45.63 10.50
N GLU A 48 12.77 -45.54 9.18
CA GLU A 48 13.90 -45.06 8.39
C GLU A 48 13.38 -44.07 7.32
N LEU A 49 14.05 -42.93 7.16
CA LEU A 49 13.73 -41.95 6.13
C LEU A 49 14.34 -42.38 4.79
N TYR A 50 13.52 -42.51 3.75
CA TYR A 50 13.99 -42.80 2.39
C TYR A 50 14.25 -41.53 1.60
N ASP A 51 13.24 -40.65 1.53
CA ASP A 51 13.32 -39.34 0.85
C ASP A 51 12.32 -38.37 1.50
N PHE A 52 12.45 -37.09 1.18
CA PHE A 52 11.47 -36.09 1.57
C PHE A 52 11.31 -35.03 0.48
N ARG A 53 10.13 -34.40 0.47
CA ARG A 53 9.83 -33.28 -0.40
C ARG A 53 9.41 -32.08 0.43
N ILE A 54 9.96 -30.91 0.11
CA ILE A 54 9.48 -29.64 0.66
C ILE A 54 8.22 -29.26 -0.11
N ASN A 55 7.08 -29.18 0.57
CA ASN A 55 5.81 -28.80 -0.04
C ASN A 55 5.60 -27.28 0.02
N ALA A 56 5.90 -26.66 1.16
CA ALA A 56 5.75 -25.22 1.36
C ALA A 56 6.77 -24.69 2.39
N VAL A 57 6.97 -23.37 2.37
CA VAL A 57 7.78 -22.65 3.36
C VAL A 57 6.97 -21.51 3.94
N ASP A 58 6.81 -21.52 5.26
CA ASP A 58 6.16 -20.45 6.01
C ASP A 58 7.24 -19.58 6.67
N ILE A 59 7.48 -18.39 6.13
CA ILE A 59 8.54 -17.49 6.60
C ILE A 59 7.97 -16.56 7.67
N ILE A 60 8.59 -16.56 8.83
CA ILE A 60 8.22 -15.74 9.98
C ILE A 60 9.09 -14.48 9.96
N ASP A 61 8.44 -13.32 9.92
CA ASP A 61 9.18 -12.07 9.99
C ASP A 61 9.93 -11.95 11.31
N SER A 62 11.17 -11.49 11.24
CA SER A 62 12.17 -11.59 12.32
C SER A 62 13.08 -10.36 12.31
N PRO A 63 13.60 -9.92 13.46
CA PRO A 63 14.46 -8.74 13.50
C PRO A 63 15.74 -8.91 12.68
N GLU A 64 16.17 -7.82 12.06
CA GLU A 64 17.48 -7.68 11.42
C GLU A 64 17.75 -8.73 10.33
N ASN A 65 18.86 -9.46 10.43
CA ASN A 65 19.32 -10.41 9.44
C ASN A 65 18.91 -11.85 9.78
N LEU A 66 18.25 -12.08 10.92
CA LEU A 66 17.73 -13.39 11.25
C LEU A 66 16.51 -13.68 10.37
N ILE A 67 16.40 -14.92 9.90
CA ILE A 67 15.22 -15.47 9.24
C ILE A 67 14.81 -16.70 10.00
N ILE A 68 13.56 -16.71 10.46
CA ILE A 68 12.92 -17.88 11.08
C ILE A 68 11.86 -18.37 10.11
N PHE A 69 11.81 -19.67 9.85
CA PHE A 69 10.84 -20.23 8.91
C PHE A 69 10.52 -21.69 9.24
N ASP A 70 9.30 -22.09 8.90
CA ASP A 70 8.83 -23.46 9.00
C ASP A 70 8.81 -24.10 7.60
N LEU A 71 9.43 -25.26 7.46
CA LEU A 71 9.33 -26.11 6.27
C LEU A 71 8.22 -27.12 6.47
N ILE A 72 7.24 -27.15 5.56
CA ILE A 72 6.22 -28.19 5.52
C ILE A 72 6.71 -29.27 4.56
N VAL A 73 7.01 -30.45 5.09
CA VAL A 73 7.62 -31.55 4.33
C VAL A 73 6.75 -32.79 4.35
N SER A 74 6.67 -33.48 3.21
CA SER A 74 6.18 -34.86 3.13
C SER A 74 7.37 -35.79 3.05
N ALA A 75 7.42 -36.79 3.92
CA ALA A 75 8.51 -37.74 4.02
C ALA A 75 8.05 -39.14 3.60
N GLU A 76 8.85 -39.80 2.78
CA GLU A 76 8.70 -41.20 2.43
C GLU A 76 9.48 -42.04 3.44
N LEU A 77 8.75 -42.84 4.23
CA LEU A 77 9.30 -43.60 5.34
C LEU A 77 9.20 -45.09 5.07
N LYS A 78 10.22 -45.82 5.52
CA LYS A 78 10.17 -47.26 5.68
C LYS A 78 9.98 -47.57 7.16
N ILE A 79 8.84 -48.13 7.51
CA ILE A 79 8.48 -48.47 8.89
C ILE A 79 8.51 -49.98 9.11
N ALA A 80 8.87 -50.42 10.30
CA ALA A 80 8.80 -51.81 10.70
C ALA A 80 8.11 -51.99 12.05
N GLU A 81 7.52 -53.16 12.24
CA GLU A 81 6.95 -53.60 13.51
C GLU A 81 7.36 -55.05 13.77
N THR A 82 7.89 -55.34 14.96
CA THR A 82 8.28 -56.68 15.37
C THR A 82 7.27 -57.29 16.35
N VAL A 83 6.35 -58.11 15.83
CA VAL A 83 5.39 -58.85 16.65
C VAL A 83 5.79 -60.32 16.77
N ARG A 84 6.01 -60.80 18.00
CA ARG A 84 6.31 -62.23 18.29
C ARG A 84 7.44 -62.81 17.41
N ARG A 85 8.53 -62.06 17.24
CA ARG A 85 9.72 -62.38 16.42
C ARG A 85 9.53 -62.37 14.90
N ASN A 86 8.37 -61.95 14.41
CA ASN A 86 8.16 -61.70 12.98
C ASN A 86 8.25 -60.21 12.72
N ARG A 87 9.28 -59.80 11.97
CA ARG A 87 9.46 -58.42 11.51
C ARG A 87 8.58 -58.21 10.28
N ARG A 88 7.72 -57.20 10.33
CA ARG A 88 6.92 -56.73 9.19
C ARG A 88 7.41 -55.36 8.82
N THR A 89 7.47 -55.08 7.53
CA THR A 89 7.88 -53.77 7.01
C THR A 89 6.78 -53.19 6.14
N GLY A 90 6.70 -51.88 6.07
CA GLY A 90 5.80 -51.16 5.17
C GLY A 90 6.43 -49.84 4.74
N GLU A 91 5.93 -49.31 3.63
CA GLU A 91 6.23 -47.95 3.17
C GLU A 91 5.05 -47.07 3.55
N ALA A 92 5.34 -45.89 4.08
CA ALA A 92 4.32 -44.94 4.51
C ALA A 92 4.77 -43.51 4.23
N GLU A 93 3.79 -42.62 4.07
CA GLU A 93 4.03 -41.18 3.95
C GLU A 93 3.65 -40.49 5.26
N GLN A 94 4.50 -39.58 5.74
CA GLN A 94 4.24 -38.77 6.93
C GLN A 94 4.60 -37.31 6.67
N TRP A 95 3.73 -36.41 7.12
CA TRP A 95 3.95 -34.97 7.00
C TRP A 95 4.56 -34.41 8.29
N PHE A 96 5.57 -33.55 8.14
CA PHE A 96 6.28 -32.89 9.23
C PHE A 96 6.35 -31.38 9.02
N ILE A 97 6.55 -30.66 10.13
CA ILE A 97 6.97 -29.27 10.18
C ILE A 97 8.38 -29.24 10.74
N ILE A 98 9.30 -28.63 10.01
CA ILE A 98 10.69 -28.43 10.43
C ILE A 98 10.91 -26.93 10.63
N SER A 99 11.01 -26.50 11.88
CA SER A 99 11.31 -25.12 12.23
C SER A 99 12.81 -24.87 12.10
N CYS A 100 13.17 -23.87 11.29
CA CYS A 100 14.54 -23.52 10.96
C CYS A 100 14.83 -22.06 11.28
N GLU A 101 16.10 -21.77 11.53
CA GLU A 101 16.62 -20.40 11.56
C GLU A 101 17.88 -20.30 10.69
N ALA A 102 18.10 -19.10 10.15
CA ALA A 102 19.36 -18.78 9.48
C ALA A 102 19.62 -17.26 9.50
N GLU A 103 20.87 -16.87 9.30
CA GLU A 103 21.27 -15.48 9.10
C GLU A 103 21.37 -15.18 7.60
N LEU A 104 20.69 -14.12 7.14
CA LEU A 104 20.77 -13.62 5.78
C LEU A 104 21.68 -12.38 5.75
N GLU A 105 22.94 -12.60 5.38
CA GLU A 105 23.94 -11.55 5.19
C GLU A 105 24.92 -12.00 4.11
N ASP A 106 24.78 -11.44 2.89
CA ASP A 106 25.49 -11.90 1.69
C ASP A 106 25.36 -13.42 1.49
N GLY A 107 24.15 -13.91 1.73
CA GLY A 107 23.75 -15.30 1.67
C GLY A 107 23.29 -15.88 2.99
N ILE A 108 22.78 -17.12 2.92
CA ILE A 108 22.28 -17.84 4.09
C ILE A 108 23.47 -18.46 4.83
N LYS A 109 23.73 -17.95 6.03
CA LYS A 109 24.74 -18.43 6.96
C LYS A 109 24.06 -19.03 8.19
N LYS A 110 24.79 -19.87 8.93
CA LYS A 110 24.36 -20.46 10.22
C LYS A 110 22.95 -21.07 10.18
N PHE A 111 22.64 -21.82 9.13
CA PHE A 111 21.38 -22.56 9.05
C PHE A 111 21.32 -23.62 10.15
N ASN A 112 20.26 -23.60 10.95
CA ASN A 112 20.01 -24.56 12.01
C ASN A 112 18.56 -25.08 11.93
N VAL A 113 18.40 -26.37 12.19
CA VAL A 113 17.09 -26.98 12.48
C VAL A 113 16.83 -26.84 13.98
N ILE A 114 15.81 -26.10 14.35
CA ILE A 114 15.43 -25.83 15.75
C ILE A 114 14.56 -26.95 16.30
N ASN A 115 13.56 -27.36 15.52
CA ASN A 115 12.56 -28.33 15.97
C ASN A 115 11.95 -29.09 14.79
N ILE A 116 11.54 -30.33 15.04
CA ILE A 116 10.78 -31.16 14.10
C ILE A 116 9.54 -31.67 14.84
N SER A 117 8.37 -31.50 14.22
CA SER A 117 7.11 -32.01 14.75
C SER A 117 6.24 -32.58 13.64
N ILE A 118 5.32 -33.47 13.97
CA ILE A 118 4.30 -33.93 13.03
C ILE A 118 3.40 -32.76 12.64
N TYR A 119 3.00 -32.71 11.37
CA TYR A 119 2.16 -31.66 10.83
C TYR A 119 0.74 -31.73 11.42
N ASP A 120 0.26 -30.62 11.99
CA ASP A 120 -1.12 -30.46 12.50
C ASP A 120 -1.79 -29.28 11.79
N ASN A 121 -2.98 -29.53 11.23
CA ASN A 121 -3.81 -28.53 10.55
C ASN A 121 -4.35 -27.43 11.48
N ASN A 122 -4.31 -27.62 12.81
CA ASN A 122 -4.93 -26.70 13.78
C ASN A 122 -4.02 -25.57 14.30
N ARG A 123 -2.86 -25.30 13.67
CA ARG A 123 -1.98 -24.24 14.16
C ARG A 123 -2.62 -22.84 14.08
N SER A 124 -2.66 -22.19 15.24
CA SER A 124 -3.05 -20.80 15.45
C SER A 124 -2.20 -19.84 14.60
N ASN A 125 -2.88 -18.90 13.94
CA ASN A 125 -2.34 -17.77 13.16
C ASN A 125 -1.02 -17.19 13.73
N ILE A 126 0.12 -17.67 13.23
CA ILE A 126 1.41 -17.00 13.43
C ILE A 126 1.28 -15.60 12.82
N LYS A 127 1.50 -14.58 13.66
CA LYS A 127 1.42 -13.17 13.26
C LYS A 127 2.71 -12.80 12.51
N PHE A 128 2.56 -12.13 11.37
CA PHE A 128 3.64 -11.63 10.49
C PHE A 128 4.35 -12.72 9.67
N ARG A 129 3.72 -13.11 8.56
CA ARG A 129 4.33 -13.96 7.54
C ARG A 129 4.99 -13.11 6.45
N SER A 130 6.04 -13.64 5.86
CA SER A 130 6.62 -13.11 4.63
C SER A 130 6.27 -14.00 3.44
N SER A 131 6.23 -13.42 2.24
CA SER A 131 6.12 -14.15 0.99
C SER A 131 7.37 -15.01 0.74
N GLU A 132 7.33 -15.92 -0.24
CA GLU A 132 8.50 -16.70 -0.68
C GLU A 132 9.66 -15.85 -1.23
N ASN A 133 9.42 -14.54 -1.43
CA ASN A 133 10.44 -13.56 -1.79
C ASN A 133 10.95 -12.78 -0.55
N LEU A 134 10.66 -13.21 0.68
CA LEU A 134 11.03 -12.50 1.91
C LEU A 134 10.46 -11.08 2.06
N ILE A 135 9.42 -10.74 1.31
CA ILE A 135 8.68 -9.48 1.49
C ILE A 135 7.55 -9.72 2.52
N PRO A 136 7.43 -8.91 3.59
CA PRO A 136 6.36 -9.03 4.57
C PRO A 136 4.97 -9.00 3.94
N ILE A 137 4.05 -9.84 4.43
CA ILE A 137 2.65 -9.83 3.98
C ILE A 137 1.85 -8.92 4.91
N ILE A 138 1.43 -7.77 4.38
CA ILE A 138 0.73 -6.74 5.13
C ILE A 138 -0.72 -6.63 4.67
N LYS A 139 -1.67 -6.84 5.59
CA LYS A 139 -3.10 -6.61 5.33
C LYS A 139 -3.47 -5.16 5.60
N LYS A 140 -4.54 -4.69 4.94
CA LYS A 140 -5.02 -3.29 5.06
C LYS A 140 -5.30 -2.90 6.52
N GLU A 141 -5.88 -3.82 7.29
CA GLU A 141 -6.25 -3.60 8.70
C GLU A 141 -5.02 -3.52 9.62
N GLN A 142 -3.84 -3.95 9.15
CA GLN A 142 -2.60 -3.95 9.92
C GLN A 142 -1.74 -2.71 9.66
N LEU A 143 -2.07 -1.88 8.67
CA LEU A 143 -1.22 -0.77 8.22
C LEU A 143 -0.87 0.23 9.33
N ASP A 144 -1.87 0.65 10.11
CA ASP A 144 -1.64 1.58 11.23
C ASP A 144 -0.83 0.92 12.36
N TYR A 145 -1.08 -0.36 12.64
CA TYR A 145 -0.31 -1.12 13.64
C TYR A 145 1.16 -1.26 13.24
N ILE A 146 1.45 -1.51 11.96
CA ILE A 146 2.82 -1.63 11.46
C ILE A 146 3.52 -0.28 11.49
N ALA A 147 2.85 0.81 11.10
CA ALA A 147 3.37 2.16 11.24
C ALA A 147 3.70 2.50 12.72
N GLU A 148 2.88 2.06 13.67
CA GLU A 148 3.17 2.19 15.09
C GLU A 148 4.38 1.36 15.54
N ILE A 149 4.58 0.13 15.04
CA ILE A 149 5.79 -0.65 15.33
C ILE A 149 7.03 0.10 14.85
N PHE A 150 7.00 0.62 13.63
CA PHE A 150 8.09 1.42 13.07
C PHE A 150 8.41 2.61 13.98
N LEU A 151 7.40 3.35 14.40
CA LEU A 151 7.56 4.50 15.29
C LEU A 151 8.05 4.10 16.69
N LYS A 152 7.57 3.00 17.28
CA LYS A 152 8.08 2.52 18.58
C LYS A 152 9.59 2.27 18.54
N LYS A 153 10.11 1.82 17.40
CA LYS A 153 11.54 1.53 17.21
C LYS A 153 12.36 2.80 16.96
N TYR A 154 11.88 3.70 16.09
CA TYR A 154 12.69 4.81 15.58
C TYR A 154 12.24 6.21 16.03
N TYR A 155 11.01 6.39 16.48
CA TYR A 155 10.46 7.68 16.90
C TYR A 155 9.34 7.54 17.95
N PRO A 156 9.61 6.94 19.12
CA PRO A 156 8.57 6.59 20.09
C PRO A 156 7.83 7.81 20.65
N GLU A 157 8.48 8.98 20.70
CA GLU A 157 7.89 10.22 21.20
C GLU A 157 6.67 10.68 20.37
N ALA A 158 6.59 10.30 19.08
CA ALA A 158 5.43 10.62 18.23
C ALA A 158 4.19 9.79 18.58
N LEU A 159 4.31 8.79 19.46
CA LEU A 159 3.20 7.98 19.95
C LEU A 159 2.70 8.43 21.33
N GLU A 160 3.35 9.41 21.95
CA GLU A 160 2.94 9.94 23.25
C GLU A 160 1.92 11.06 23.10
N LYS A 161 2.15 11.97 22.16
CA LYS A 161 1.31 13.15 21.90
C LYS A 161 1.38 13.56 20.43
N PRO A 162 0.38 14.31 19.92
CA PRO A 162 0.45 14.87 18.57
C PRO A 162 1.71 15.72 18.39
N MET A 163 2.52 15.37 17.40
CA MET A 163 3.70 16.13 17.03
C MET A 163 4.12 15.84 15.59
N LYS A 164 4.89 16.76 15.03
CA LYS A 164 5.56 16.57 13.74
C LYS A 164 6.64 15.50 13.85
N VAL A 165 6.55 14.48 13.00
CA VAL A 165 7.62 13.50 12.81
C VAL A 165 8.69 14.11 11.92
N LEU A 166 9.95 14.12 12.38
CA LEU A 166 11.07 14.68 11.63
C LEU A 166 11.83 13.55 10.90
N PRO A 167 11.72 13.43 9.56
CA PRO A 167 12.33 12.30 8.84
C PRO A 167 13.83 12.18 9.01
N LYS A 168 14.55 13.31 9.09
CA LYS A 168 16.00 13.31 9.31
C LYS A 168 16.41 12.63 10.61
N VAL A 169 15.64 12.80 11.69
CA VAL A 169 15.90 12.14 12.97
C VAL A 169 15.67 10.63 12.87
N ILE A 170 14.66 10.20 12.10
CA ILE A 170 14.43 8.77 11.83
C ILE A 170 15.62 8.19 11.05
N VAL A 171 16.04 8.86 9.97
CA VAL A 171 17.21 8.45 9.17
C VAL A 171 18.45 8.27 10.07
N GLU A 172 18.75 9.25 10.92
CA GLU A 172 19.88 9.17 11.87
C GLU A 172 19.75 7.99 12.85
N ARG A 173 18.56 7.79 13.44
CA ARG A 173 18.30 6.68 14.38
C ARG A 173 18.32 5.30 13.73
N MET A 174 18.02 5.22 12.45
CA MET A 174 18.15 4.00 11.64
C MET A 174 19.62 3.72 11.24
N GLY A 175 20.54 4.65 11.49
CA GLY A 175 21.94 4.54 11.06
C GLY A 175 22.13 4.74 9.55
N LEU A 176 21.21 5.47 8.91
CA LEU A 176 21.22 5.74 7.48
C LEU A 176 21.89 7.08 7.16
N GLU A 177 22.32 7.25 5.93
CA GLU A 177 22.81 8.52 5.38
C GLU A 177 21.75 9.14 4.46
N LEU A 178 21.62 10.46 4.46
CA LEU A 178 20.74 11.19 3.53
C LEU A 178 21.57 12.14 2.67
N ILE A 179 21.52 11.95 1.36
CA ILE A 179 22.17 12.85 0.39
C ILE A 179 21.15 13.42 -0.61
N ASN A 180 21.42 14.62 -1.09
CA ASN A 180 20.61 15.27 -2.12
C ASN A 180 21.36 15.22 -3.45
N LEU A 181 20.77 14.57 -4.46
CA LEU A 181 21.30 14.50 -5.82
C LEU A 181 20.16 14.55 -6.82
N ASN A 182 20.34 15.26 -7.93
CA ASN A 182 19.37 15.24 -9.03
C ASN A 182 19.39 13.87 -9.70
N ILE A 183 18.46 12.99 -9.35
CA ILE A 183 18.47 11.58 -9.78
C ILE A 183 18.22 11.52 -11.30
N THR A 184 17.24 12.27 -11.80
CA THR A 184 16.97 12.34 -13.24
C THR A 184 16.89 13.78 -13.74
N LYS A 185 17.17 13.97 -15.04
CA LYS A 185 17.07 15.29 -15.69
C LYS A 185 15.69 15.94 -15.49
N THR A 186 14.63 15.11 -15.53
CA THR A 186 13.21 15.51 -15.50
C THR A 186 12.56 15.35 -14.12
N SER A 187 13.30 14.97 -13.07
CA SER A 187 12.76 14.76 -11.70
C SER A 187 11.64 13.70 -11.63
N THR A 188 11.79 12.64 -12.41
CA THR A 188 10.87 11.49 -12.47
C THR A 188 11.13 10.42 -11.41
N ALA A 189 12.29 10.48 -10.75
CA ALA A 189 12.60 9.67 -9.58
C ALA A 189 12.53 10.58 -8.35
N PHE A 190 11.81 10.14 -7.32
CA PHE A 190 11.62 10.97 -6.13
C PHE A 190 12.70 10.71 -5.08
N GLY A 191 12.98 9.44 -4.86
CA GLY A 191 13.98 8.96 -3.94
C GLY A 191 14.59 7.66 -4.44
N GLN A 192 15.68 7.25 -3.79
CA GLN A 192 16.32 5.98 -3.98
C GLN A 192 16.98 5.57 -2.67
N ILE A 193 16.83 4.30 -2.29
CA ILE A 193 17.57 3.67 -1.19
C ILE A 193 18.59 2.68 -1.77
N VAL A 194 19.81 2.75 -1.24
CA VAL A 194 20.93 1.90 -1.64
C VAL A 194 21.10 0.73 -0.67
N PHE A 195 20.94 -0.50 -1.17
CA PHE A 195 21.04 -1.74 -0.38
C PHE A 195 22.42 -2.40 -0.45
N ASP A 196 23.29 -1.92 -1.33
CA ASP A 196 24.69 -2.33 -1.44
C ASP A 196 25.59 -1.18 -1.86
N ASP A 197 26.87 -1.25 -1.48
CA ASP A 197 27.88 -0.31 -1.95
C ASP A 197 27.95 -0.33 -3.49
N CYS A 198 27.60 0.80 -4.13
CA CYS A 198 27.51 0.87 -5.59
C CYS A 198 27.77 2.28 -6.15
N GLU A 199 27.98 2.35 -7.47
CA GLU A 199 27.95 3.61 -8.20
C GLU A 199 26.52 3.92 -8.67
N ILE A 200 26.00 5.06 -8.28
CA ILE A 200 24.73 5.58 -8.80
C ILE A 200 24.97 6.66 -9.86
N GLU A 201 24.06 6.75 -10.82
CA GLU A 201 24.05 7.81 -11.82
C GLU A 201 23.20 8.99 -11.33
N TYR A 202 23.68 10.22 -11.53
CA TYR A 202 22.95 11.45 -11.21
C TYR A 202 23.15 12.47 -12.32
N PHE A 203 22.19 13.38 -12.49
CA PHE A 203 22.25 14.46 -13.47
C PHE A 203 22.94 15.70 -12.88
N ASP A 204 24.16 16.00 -13.34
CA ASP A 204 24.85 17.24 -13.01
C ASP A 204 24.16 18.40 -13.74
N THR A 205 23.45 19.25 -12.99
CA THR A 205 22.66 20.35 -13.55
C THR A 205 23.53 21.47 -14.12
N GLU A 206 24.75 21.65 -13.63
CA GLU A 206 25.69 22.66 -14.12
C GLU A 206 26.27 22.24 -15.47
N LYS A 207 26.73 20.98 -15.56
CA LYS A 207 27.33 20.43 -16.78
C LYS A 207 26.31 19.88 -17.78
N LYS A 208 25.06 19.72 -17.36
CA LYS A 208 23.94 19.13 -18.12
C LYS A 208 24.23 17.73 -18.66
N VAL A 209 25.00 16.94 -17.91
CA VAL A 209 25.37 15.55 -18.25
C VAL A 209 25.09 14.63 -17.07
N TYR A 210 24.93 13.35 -17.35
CA TYR A 210 24.92 12.34 -16.31
C TYR A 210 26.35 12.07 -15.83
N ALA A 211 26.50 11.98 -14.51
CA ALA A 211 27.74 11.68 -13.82
C ALA A 211 27.49 10.52 -12.84
N LYS A 212 28.57 9.88 -12.41
CA LYS A 212 28.51 8.77 -11.45
C LYS A 212 29.06 9.19 -10.11
N ARG A 213 28.48 8.65 -9.04
CA ARG A 213 28.98 8.83 -7.67
C ARG A 213 28.90 7.50 -6.94
N PHE A 214 29.99 7.14 -6.28
CA PHE A 214 30.01 6.01 -5.35
C PHE A 214 29.23 6.36 -4.09
N VAL A 215 28.34 5.46 -3.68
CA VAL A 215 27.44 5.60 -2.54
C VAL A 215 27.44 4.29 -1.73
N LYS A 216 27.39 4.42 -0.41
CA LYS A 216 27.45 3.28 0.51
C LYS A 216 26.07 2.66 0.72
N LYS A 217 26.06 1.39 1.13
CA LYS A 217 24.89 0.70 1.68
C LYS A 217 24.29 1.54 2.81
N GLY A 218 22.97 1.69 2.80
CA GLY A 218 22.24 2.49 3.80
C GLY A 218 22.20 3.98 3.50
N THR A 219 22.45 4.40 2.26
CA THR A 219 22.26 5.79 1.84
C THR A 219 20.92 5.99 1.12
N ILE A 220 20.13 6.95 1.60
CA ILE A 220 18.96 7.50 0.93
C ILE A 220 19.39 8.69 0.07
N VAL A 221 18.96 8.68 -1.18
CA VAL A 221 19.16 9.74 -2.16
C VAL A 221 17.81 10.39 -2.45
N VAL A 222 17.71 11.71 -2.30
CA VAL A 222 16.49 12.46 -2.62
C VAL A 222 16.78 13.51 -3.68
N ASP A 223 15.89 13.65 -4.67
CA ASP A 223 16.02 14.71 -5.67
C ASP A 223 15.71 16.09 -5.05
N PRO A 224 16.67 17.04 -5.04
CA PRO A 224 16.43 18.37 -4.49
C PRO A 224 15.33 19.14 -5.24
N LYS A 225 15.04 18.80 -6.51
CA LYS A 225 13.92 19.42 -7.24
C LYS A 225 12.56 19.04 -6.68
N ASN A 226 12.45 17.99 -5.87
CA ASN A 226 11.23 17.72 -5.11
C ASN A 226 10.95 18.79 -4.06
N TYR A 227 11.96 19.50 -3.56
CA TYR A 227 11.74 20.66 -2.67
C TYR A 227 11.22 21.88 -3.43
N PHE A 228 11.63 22.05 -4.69
CA PHE A 228 11.36 23.26 -5.47
C PHE A 228 10.07 23.15 -6.30
N MET A 229 9.81 21.99 -6.91
CA MET A 229 8.61 21.75 -7.73
C MET A 229 7.44 21.19 -6.92
N ARG A 230 7.68 20.70 -5.69
CA ARG A 230 6.66 20.10 -4.82
C ARG A 230 6.80 20.65 -3.40
N ASN A 231 5.72 20.61 -2.61
CA ASN A 231 5.76 21.12 -1.24
C ASN A 231 6.65 20.27 -0.32
N LEU A 232 7.12 20.85 0.80
CA LEU A 232 7.96 20.18 1.80
C LEU A 232 7.40 18.83 2.29
N GLY A 233 6.07 18.70 2.32
CA GLY A 233 5.39 17.46 2.67
C GLY A 233 5.66 16.30 1.71
N SER A 234 5.83 16.58 0.43
CA SER A 234 6.22 15.57 -0.57
C SER A 234 7.60 14.98 -0.25
N VAL A 235 8.55 15.81 0.19
CA VAL A 235 9.91 15.34 0.50
C VAL A 235 9.95 14.54 1.79
N ASN A 236 9.23 14.98 2.82
CA ASN A 236 9.13 14.21 4.07
C ASN A 236 8.56 12.82 3.82
N ASN A 237 7.54 12.73 2.96
CA ASN A 237 6.97 11.46 2.55
C ASN A 237 7.97 10.58 1.79
N THR A 238 8.72 11.14 0.84
CA THR A 238 9.77 10.39 0.12
C THR A 238 10.82 9.84 1.08
N ILE A 239 11.34 10.62 2.02
CA ILE A 239 12.37 10.13 2.96
C ILE A 239 11.82 8.96 3.79
N ILE A 240 10.61 9.08 4.34
CA ILE A 240 10.01 7.99 5.13
C ILE A 240 9.67 6.78 4.26
N HIS A 241 9.26 6.98 3.01
CA HIS A 241 9.05 5.91 2.04
C HIS A 241 10.34 5.10 1.83
N GLU A 242 11.48 5.76 1.62
CA GLU A 242 12.78 5.08 1.52
C GLU A 242 13.17 4.38 2.85
N CYS A 243 12.85 4.97 4.00
CA CYS A 243 13.04 4.31 5.30
C CYS A 243 12.20 3.04 5.44
N VAL A 244 10.97 3.02 4.90
CA VAL A 244 10.12 1.81 4.88
C VAL A 244 10.75 0.72 4.03
N HIS A 245 11.31 1.06 2.87
CA HIS A 245 12.08 0.11 2.07
C HIS A 245 13.28 -0.45 2.84
N TRP A 246 14.02 0.39 3.56
CA TRP A 246 15.13 -0.09 4.37
C TRP A 246 14.70 -1.05 5.48
N GLU A 247 13.63 -0.73 6.21
CA GLU A 247 13.20 -1.54 7.35
C GLU A 247 12.60 -2.89 6.91
N TYR A 248 11.70 -2.87 5.93
CA TYR A 248 10.84 -4.02 5.64
C TYR A 248 11.25 -4.78 4.38
N HIS A 249 12.06 -4.19 3.49
CA HIS A 249 12.36 -4.78 2.18
C HIS A 249 13.82 -5.22 2.01
N ARG A 250 14.70 -4.94 2.99
CA ARG A 250 16.13 -5.30 2.89
C ARG A 250 16.39 -6.79 2.68
N LYS A 251 15.62 -7.67 3.33
CA LYS A 251 15.76 -9.14 3.18
C LYS A 251 15.51 -9.62 1.76
N TYR A 252 14.58 -8.99 1.03
CA TYR A 252 14.40 -9.27 -0.39
C TYR A 252 15.67 -8.99 -1.17
N PHE A 253 16.30 -7.82 -0.97
CA PHE A 253 17.55 -7.46 -1.64
C PHE A 253 18.72 -8.37 -1.31
N ASP A 254 18.87 -8.75 -0.04
CA ASP A 254 19.92 -9.67 0.37
C ASP A 254 19.69 -11.09 -0.21
N PHE A 255 18.42 -11.49 -0.41
CA PHE A 255 18.08 -12.76 -1.05
C PHE A 255 18.29 -12.75 -2.56
N ILE A 256 17.85 -11.72 -3.27
CA ILE A 256 17.99 -11.65 -4.74
C ILE A 256 19.44 -11.64 -5.20
N LYS A 257 20.34 -11.05 -4.39
CA LYS A 257 21.79 -11.04 -4.64
C LYS A 257 22.39 -12.44 -4.72
N LEU A 258 21.75 -13.46 -4.13
CA LEU A 258 22.26 -14.83 -4.16
C LEU A 258 22.23 -15.45 -5.56
N TYR A 259 21.33 -15.00 -6.42
CA TYR A 259 21.14 -15.53 -7.77
C TYR A 259 21.29 -14.46 -8.87
N ASN A 260 21.17 -13.18 -8.52
CA ASN A 260 21.36 -12.07 -9.46
C ASN A 260 22.21 -10.94 -8.83
N LYS A 261 23.49 -10.82 -9.25
CA LYS A 261 24.45 -9.86 -8.69
C LYS A 261 24.20 -8.38 -9.07
N TYR A 262 23.20 -8.08 -9.90
CA TYR A 262 23.04 -6.76 -10.52
C TYR A 262 21.94 -5.86 -9.92
N GLU A 263 21.08 -6.37 -9.03
CA GLU A 263 20.03 -5.55 -8.38
C GLU A 263 20.51 -5.02 -7.03
N GLN A 264 21.05 -3.80 -7.02
CA GLN A 264 21.78 -3.21 -5.88
C GLN A 264 21.04 -2.07 -5.17
N HIS A 265 19.93 -1.59 -5.74
CA HIS A 265 19.17 -0.44 -5.24
C HIS A 265 17.71 -0.46 -5.74
N ILE A 266 16.80 0.20 -5.01
CA ILE A 266 15.47 0.57 -5.50
C ILE A 266 15.47 2.04 -5.86
N ILE A 267 15.00 2.36 -7.06
CA ILE A 267 14.65 3.73 -7.44
C ILE A 267 13.14 3.87 -7.32
N CYS A 268 12.68 4.75 -6.44
CA CYS A 268 11.29 5.16 -6.38
C CYS A 268 11.00 6.06 -7.59
N ASN A 269 10.44 5.43 -8.64
CA ASN A 269 9.99 6.08 -9.86
C ASN A 269 8.48 6.37 -9.81
N VAL A 270 8.01 7.32 -10.63
CA VAL A 270 6.57 7.60 -10.78
C VAL A 270 5.76 6.41 -11.37
N ASN A 271 6.41 5.38 -11.88
CA ASN A 271 5.77 4.33 -12.66
C ASN A 271 5.22 3.23 -11.76
N GLU A 272 3.90 3.19 -11.64
CA GLU A 272 3.16 2.12 -10.97
C GLU A 272 2.71 1.03 -11.96
N SER A 273 2.45 -0.17 -11.44
CA SER A 273 1.92 -1.30 -12.21
C SER A 273 0.54 -1.03 -12.77
N SER A 274 0.30 -1.48 -14.00
CA SER A 274 -1.03 -1.61 -14.60
C SER A 274 -1.70 -2.96 -14.30
N LYS A 275 -1.04 -3.86 -13.54
CA LYS A 275 -1.51 -5.22 -13.30
C LYS A 275 -2.43 -5.30 -12.08
N PRO A 276 -3.37 -6.27 -12.03
CA PRO A 276 -4.11 -6.57 -10.81
C PRO A 276 -3.14 -6.99 -9.69
N ILE A 277 -3.49 -6.72 -8.43
CA ILE A 277 -2.63 -6.97 -7.25
C ILE A 277 -2.10 -8.41 -7.21
N GLN A 278 -2.91 -9.38 -7.65
CA GLN A 278 -2.53 -10.80 -7.69
C GLN A 278 -1.42 -11.11 -8.70
N ALA A 279 -1.17 -10.23 -9.66
CA ALA A 279 -0.14 -10.33 -10.68
C ALA A 279 1.00 -9.33 -10.47
N TRP A 280 1.06 -8.68 -9.29
CA TRP A 280 2.14 -7.78 -8.95
C TRP A 280 3.45 -8.53 -8.76
N SER A 281 4.50 -7.95 -9.31
CA SER A 281 5.88 -8.31 -9.04
C SER A 281 6.25 -7.96 -7.59
N PRO A 282 7.30 -8.60 -7.04
CA PRO A 282 7.87 -8.23 -5.75
C PRO A 282 8.10 -6.72 -5.59
N TYR A 283 8.63 -6.06 -6.63
CA TYR A 283 8.86 -4.60 -6.66
C TYR A 283 7.57 -3.80 -6.47
N GLU A 284 6.50 -4.16 -7.17
CA GLU A 284 5.22 -3.44 -7.09
C GLU A 284 4.57 -3.58 -5.71
N ILE A 285 4.71 -4.74 -5.06
CA ILE A 285 4.27 -4.95 -3.69
C ILE A 285 5.06 -4.06 -2.72
N MET A 286 6.39 -4.02 -2.84
CA MET A 286 7.25 -3.20 -1.96
C MET A 286 6.93 -1.70 -2.09
N GLU A 287 6.79 -1.19 -3.31
CA GLU A 287 6.41 0.20 -3.56
C GLU A 287 5.03 0.51 -2.98
N TRP A 288 4.05 -0.39 -3.14
CA TRP A 288 2.74 -0.24 -2.52
C TRP A 288 2.85 -0.13 -1.00
N GLN A 289 3.59 -1.03 -0.35
CA GLN A 289 3.79 -1.01 1.11
C GLN A 289 4.41 0.31 1.58
N ALA A 290 5.47 0.78 0.91
CA ALA A 290 6.10 2.04 1.23
C ALA A 290 5.17 3.25 1.04
N ASN A 291 4.38 3.26 -0.04
CA ASN A 291 3.40 4.31 -0.31
C ASN A 291 2.27 4.38 0.72
N VAL A 292 1.79 3.26 1.24
CA VAL A 292 0.70 3.24 2.22
C VAL A 292 1.18 3.43 3.66
N LEU A 293 2.41 3.03 3.99
CA LEU A 293 2.99 3.15 5.33
C LEU A 293 3.56 4.54 5.61
N ALA A 294 4.26 5.15 4.65
CA ALA A 294 4.88 6.46 4.84
C ALA A 294 3.94 7.57 5.39
N PRO A 295 2.73 7.79 4.84
CA PRO A 295 1.81 8.78 5.39
C PRO A 295 1.30 8.41 6.80
N ARG A 296 1.20 7.11 7.12
CA ARG A 296 0.75 6.63 8.44
C ARG A 296 1.83 6.79 9.51
N ILE A 297 3.10 6.67 9.11
CA ILE A 297 4.25 6.97 9.97
C ILE A 297 4.33 8.48 10.24
N LEU A 298 4.13 9.31 9.21
CA LEU A 298 4.14 10.77 9.37
C LEU A 298 2.95 11.30 10.18
N MET A 299 1.81 10.62 10.11
CA MET A 299 0.57 10.97 10.80
C MET A 299 0.01 9.75 11.56
N PRO A 300 0.53 9.43 12.76
CA PRO A 300 0.10 8.27 13.54
C PRO A 300 -1.38 8.35 13.89
N ALA A 301 -2.12 7.23 13.83
CA ALA A 301 -3.59 7.25 13.81
C ALA A 301 -4.19 7.94 15.03
N LYS A 302 -3.78 7.54 16.24
CA LYS A 302 -4.28 8.11 17.50
C LYS A 302 -4.00 9.62 17.58
N GLN A 303 -2.75 10.01 17.38
CA GLN A 303 -2.30 11.40 17.47
C GLN A 303 -2.95 12.30 16.42
N THR A 304 -3.16 11.75 15.22
CA THR A 304 -3.81 12.51 14.15
C THR A 304 -5.27 12.74 14.45
N LYS A 305 -6.00 11.74 14.98
CA LYS A 305 -7.38 11.92 15.44
C LYS A 305 -7.48 12.97 16.53
N GLU A 306 -6.64 12.88 17.57
CA GLU A 306 -6.58 13.87 18.64
C GLU A 306 -6.37 15.30 18.08
N LYS A 307 -5.46 15.45 17.11
CA LYS A 307 -5.20 16.74 16.49
C LYS A 307 -6.34 17.24 15.61
N ILE A 308 -6.99 16.35 14.86
CA ILE A 308 -8.15 16.70 14.03
C ILE A 308 -9.26 17.27 14.92
N GLU A 309 -9.61 16.58 16.00
CA GLU A 309 -10.68 17.05 16.90
C GLU A 309 -10.33 18.40 17.55
N GLU A 310 -9.08 18.57 18.01
CA GLU A 310 -8.59 19.85 18.54
C GLU A 310 -8.78 20.99 17.52
N LEU A 311 -8.41 20.76 16.25
CA LEU A 311 -8.52 21.75 15.18
C LEU A 311 -9.98 22.03 14.80
N ILE A 312 -10.85 21.00 14.78
CA ILE A 312 -12.29 21.17 14.53
C ILE A 312 -12.90 22.04 15.63
N GLU A 313 -12.62 21.74 16.90
CA GLU A 313 -13.14 22.54 18.03
C GLU A 313 -12.62 23.98 18.02
N LYS A 314 -11.32 24.17 17.73
CA LYS A 314 -10.71 25.48 17.59
C LYS A 314 -11.40 26.30 16.50
N ASN A 315 -11.56 25.73 15.31
CA ASN A 315 -12.15 26.42 14.17
C ASN A 315 -13.65 26.72 14.37
N LYS A 316 -14.40 25.80 15.00
CA LYS A 316 -15.80 26.07 15.42
C LYS A 316 -15.92 27.26 16.37
N LYS A 317 -14.96 27.45 17.29
CA LYS A 317 -14.95 28.58 18.23
C LYS A 317 -14.55 29.90 17.55
N LEU A 318 -13.62 29.86 16.59
CA LEU A 318 -13.20 31.04 15.84
C LEU A 318 -14.26 31.50 14.84
N LEU A 319 -15.02 30.55 14.31
CA LEU A 319 -16.08 30.77 13.33
C LEU A 319 -17.42 30.24 13.85
N PRO A 320 -18.04 30.88 14.88
CA PRO A 320 -19.27 30.39 15.49
C PRO A 320 -20.46 30.36 14.52
N ASN A 321 -20.41 31.20 13.47
CA ASN A 321 -21.37 31.20 12.36
C ASN A 321 -20.71 30.76 11.03
N GLY A 322 -19.50 30.18 11.09
CA GLY A 322 -18.81 29.71 9.89
C GLY A 322 -19.48 28.48 9.31
N LYS A 323 -19.43 28.34 7.99
CA LYS A 323 -19.91 27.13 7.35
C LYS A 323 -18.99 25.97 7.73
N ILE A 324 -19.56 24.79 7.85
CA ILE A 324 -18.80 23.56 8.15
C ILE A 324 -17.68 23.33 7.10
N LEU A 325 -17.89 23.77 5.87
CA LEU A 325 -16.90 23.78 4.79
C LEU A 325 -15.65 24.59 5.12
N ASP A 326 -15.83 25.83 5.57
CA ASP A 326 -14.73 26.74 5.92
C ASP A 326 -13.90 26.17 7.09
N ILE A 327 -14.58 25.46 8.01
CA ILE A 327 -13.96 24.75 9.11
C ILE A 327 -13.06 23.62 8.58
N TYR A 328 -13.56 22.74 7.70
CA TYR A 328 -12.77 21.62 7.19
C TYR A 328 -11.64 22.04 6.25
N GLU A 329 -11.79 23.13 5.48
CA GLU A 329 -10.70 23.74 4.73
C GLU A 329 -9.56 24.17 5.66
N SER A 330 -9.91 24.89 6.73
CA SER A 330 -8.96 25.35 7.75
C SER A 330 -8.30 24.19 8.48
N VAL A 331 -9.07 23.17 8.86
CA VAL A 331 -8.55 21.96 9.52
C VAL A 331 -7.55 21.23 8.63
N ILE A 332 -7.83 21.00 7.34
CA ILE A 332 -6.89 20.33 6.43
C ILE A 332 -5.60 21.14 6.27
N TYR A 333 -5.72 22.47 6.11
CA TYR A 333 -4.57 23.36 6.00
C TYR A 333 -3.68 23.30 7.26
N GLU A 334 -4.29 23.48 8.44
CA GLU A 334 -3.58 23.47 9.72
C GLU A 334 -3.00 22.10 10.06
N LEU A 335 -3.71 21.01 9.74
CA LEU A 335 -3.23 19.64 9.93
C LEU A 335 -2.01 19.36 9.07
N ALA A 336 -2.04 19.79 7.80
CA ALA A 336 -0.93 19.64 6.88
C ALA A 336 0.31 20.43 7.35
N ASP A 337 0.12 21.67 7.82
CA ASP A 337 1.20 22.48 8.38
C ASP A 337 1.79 21.83 9.65
N PHE A 338 0.91 21.41 10.58
CA PHE A 338 1.30 20.81 11.85
C PHE A 338 2.16 19.55 11.68
N PHE A 339 1.72 18.61 10.83
CA PHE A 339 2.49 17.39 10.55
C PHE A 339 3.58 17.59 9.49
N GLY A 340 3.61 18.75 8.82
CA GLY A 340 4.55 19.04 7.74
C GLY A 340 4.39 18.10 6.54
N VAL A 341 3.14 17.82 6.16
CA VAL A 341 2.75 17.01 5.01
C VAL A 341 2.02 17.87 3.96
N SER A 342 1.68 17.30 2.81
CA SER A 342 0.86 18.02 1.82
C SER A 342 -0.60 18.11 2.28
N LYS A 343 -1.34 19.14 1.84
CA LYS A 343 -2.80 19.25 2.08
C LYS A 343 -3.55 17.99 1.63
N LEU A 344 -3.12 17.43 0.51
CA LEU A 344 -3.67 16.19 -0.02
C LEU A 344 -3.42 15.01 0.93
N ALA A 345 -2.19 14.83 1.41
CA ALA A 345 -1.85 13.77 2.36
C ALA A 345 -2.67 13.89 3.66
N ALA A 346 -2.78 15.11 4.21
CA ALA A 346 -3.59 15.39 5.39
C ALA A 346 -5.08 15.03 5.15
N LYS A 347 -5.63 15.45 4.01
CA LYS A 347 -7.01 15.13 3.63
C LYS A 347 -7.25 13.63 3.50
N ILE A 348 -6.37 12.90 2.81
CA ILE A 348 -6.47 11.44 2.68
C ILE A 348 -6.43 10.79 4.06
N ARG A 349 -5.53 11.26 4.93
CA ARG A 349 -5.41 10.71 6.27
C ARG A 349 -6.66 10.95 7.11
N MET A 350 -7.31 12.11 6.97
CA MET A 350 -8.63 12.36 7.58
C MET A 350 -9.67 11.34 7.09
N LEU A 351 -9.74 11.08 5.78
CA LEU A 351 -10.66 10.08 5.21
C LEU A 351 -10.35 8.66 5.72
N ASP A 352 -9.09 8.26 5.75
CA ASP A 352 -8.62 6.97 6.29
C ASP A 352 -9.01 6.78 7.76
N LEU A 353 -9.14 7.87 8.53
CA LEU A 353 -9.47 7.86 9.95
C LEU A 353 -10.98 8.02 10.22
N GLY A 354 -11.79 8.20 9.19
CA GLY A 354 -13.26 8.25 9.25
C GLY A 354 -13.89 9.64 9.19
N TYR A 355 -13.14 10.69 8.84
CA TYR A 355 -13.64 12.06 8.71
C TYR A 355 -14.08 12.34 7.26
N TYR A 356 -15.21 11.76 6.86
CA TYR A 356 -15.69 11.79 5.47
C TYR A 356 -16.18 13.18 5.01
N GLU A 357 -16.45 14.09 5.94
CA GLU A 357 -16.78 15.50 5.65
C GLU A 357 -15.64 16.22 4.91
N ALA A 358 -14.41 15.69 5.00
CA ALA A 358 -13.30 16.19 4.23
C ALA A 358 -13.42 15.89 2.72
N GLU A 359 -14.23 14.93 2.27
CA GLU A 359 -14.21 14.40 0.90
C GLU A 359 -14.39 15.48 -0.18
N GLY A 360 -15.32 16.41 0.01
CA GLY A 360 -15.60 17.48 -0.95
C GLY A 360 -14.65 18.69 -0.91
N VAL A 361 -13.61 18.66 -0.06
CA VAL A 361 -12.75 19.85 0.20
C VAL A 361 -11.45 19.85 -0.61
N TYR A 362 -11.03 20.96 -1.21
CA TYR A 362 -9.80 21.03 -2.04
C TYR A 362 -9.73 19.99 -3.18
N ILE A 363 -10.87 19.67 -3.80
CA ILE A 363 -10.86 18.89 -5.04
C ILE A 363 -10.28 19.77 -6.14
N PHE A 364 -9.36 19.24 -6.93
CA PHE A 364 -8.80 19.93 -8.08
C PHE A 364 -9.01 19.05 -9.32
N ILE A 365 -9.40 19.64 -10.43
CA ILE A 365 -9.72 18.95 -11.67
C ILE A 365 -9.76 20.02 -12.76
N ASP A 366 -9.51 19.66 -14.02
CA ASP A 366 -9.53 20.61 -15.14
C ASP A 366 -8.71 21.89 -14.90
N ASN A 367 -7.57 21.75 -14.21
CA ASN A 367 -6.62 22.81 -13.83
C ASN A 367 -7.16 23.90 -12.88
N HIS A 368 -8.23 23.64 -12.13
CA HIS A 368 -8.67 24.52 -11.04
C HIS A 368 -9.13 23.75 -9.82
N TYR A 369 -9.25 24.46 -8.69
CA TYR A 369 -9.95 23.94 -7.53
C TYR A 369 -11.45 24.05 -7.75
N VAL A 370 -12.15 22.95 -7.51
CA VAL A 370 -13.61 22.91 -7.43
C VAL A 370 -14.03 23.53 -6.10
N THR A 371 -15.14 24.27 -6.09
CA THR A 371 -15.66 24.85 -4.85
C THR A 371 -16.00 23.72 -3.87
N SER A 372 -15.50 23.84 -2.64
CA SER A 372 -15.71 22.81 -1.63
C SER A 372 -17.20 22.59 -1.34
N TYR A 373 -17.57 21.32 -1.16
CA TYR A 373 -18.91 20.87 -0.84
C TYR A 373 -18.90 19.78 0.26
N ILE A 374 -20.06 19.54 0.87
CA ILE A 374 -20.31 18.46 1.82
C ILE A 374 -21.52 17.67 1.32
N SER A 375 -21.55 16.40 1.66
CA SER A 375 -22.72 15.54 1.51
C SER A 375 -22.99 14.80 2.81
N GLU A 376 -24.20 14.25 2.94
CA GLU A 376 -24.52 13.36 4.05
C GLU A 376 -23.51 12.20 4.17
N GLN A 377 -23.26 11.77 5.41
CA GLN A 377 -22.38 10.63 5.67
C GLN A 377 -22.90 9.38 4.95
N LYS A 378 -22.04 8.77 4.13
CA LYS A 378 -22.32 7.57 3.32
C LYS A 378 -23.28 7.78 2.14
N ALA A 379 -23.54 9.02 1.72
CA ALA A 379 -24.28 9.28 0.49
C ALA A 379 -23.55 8.71 -0.76
N LEU A 380 -22.21 8.70 -0.73
CA LEU A 380 -21.37 8.06 -1.72
C LEU A 380 -20.92 6.67 -1.24
N LYS A 381 -21.05 5.67 -2.13
CA LYS A 381 -20.39 4.36 -1.95
C LYS A 381 -18.92 4.47 -2.37
N ARG A 382 -18.13 3.43 -2.06
CA ARG A 382 -16.74 3.32 -2.53
C ARG A 382 -16.70 3.42 -4.07
N LYS A 383 -15.78 4.24 -4.60
CA LYS A 383 -15.64 4.58 -6.04
C LYS A 383 -16.73 5.45 -6.64
N GLN A 384 -17.55 6.11 -5.82
CA GLN A 384 -18.54 7.07 -6.30
C GLN A 384 -18.07 8.50 -6.11
N THR A 385 -18.62 9.42 -6.92
CA THR A 385 -18.33 10.84 -6.85
C THR A 385 -19.48 11.70 -7.38
N TYR A 386 -19.58 12.93 -6.88
CA TYR A 386 -20.37 13.98 -7.54
C TYR A 386 -19.56 14.73 -8.62
N THR A 387 -18.23 14.71 -8.56
CA THR A 387 -17.34 15.54 -9.38
C THR A 387 -16.83 14.81 -10.63
N ILE A 388 -17.01 15.45 -11.79
CA ILE A 388 -16.62 14.93 -13.10
C ILE A 388 -15.92 16.02 -13.93
N GLY A 389 -14.80 15.65 -14.55
CA GLY A 389 -14.05 16.52 -15.46
C GLY A 389 -14.79 16.71 -16.78
N ILE A 390 -14.62 17.86 -17.42
CA ILE A 390 -15.36 18.20 -18.64
C ILE A 390 -15.09 17.21 -19.77
N GLN A 391 -13.86 16.72 -19.90
CA GLN A 391 -13.50 15.74 -20.93
C GLN A 391 -14.22 14.42 -20.71
N ASP A 392 -14.27 13.94 -19.47
CA ASP A 392 -14.96 12.71 -19.10
C ASP A 392 -16.48 12.86 -19.26
N ALA A 393 -17.03 14.04 -18.92
CA ALA A 393 -18.45 14.34 -19.11
C ALA A 393 -18.85 14.31 -20.60
N LEU A 394 -18.02 14.89 -21.48
CA LEU A 394 -18.22 14.86 -22.93
C LEU A 394 -18.11 13.44 -23.49
N PHE A 395 -17.17 12.64 -22.97
CA PHE A 395 -17.03 11.25 -23.33
C PHE A 395 -18.28 10.45 -22.94
N LEU A 396 -18.73 10.56 -21.68
CA LEU A 396 -19.97 9.94 -21.20
C LEU A 396 -21.18 10.34 -22.04
N TYR A 397 -21.32 11.63 -22.36
CA TYR A 397 -22.42 12.11 -23.20
C TYR A 397 -22.43 11.46 -24.60
N ALA A 398 -21.25 11.11 -25.13
CA ALA A 398 -21.12 10.45 -26.42
C ALA A 398 -21.32 8.92 -26.34
N THR A 399 -20.97 8.28 -25.22
CA THR A 399 -20.93 6.82 -25.11
C THR A 399 -22.08 6.20 -24.32
N ASP A 400 -22.67 6.93 -23.38
CA ASP A 400 -23.74 6.45 -22.49
C ASP A 400 -25.10 7.04 -22.89
N LEU A 401 -25.99 6.17 -23.38
CA LEU A 401 -27.32 6.57 -23.87
C LEU A 401 -28.24 7.07 -22.76
N ASN A 402 -28.09 6.59 -21.52
CA ASN A 402 -28.94 6.96 -20.41
C ASN A 402 -28.52 8.31 -19.85
N PHE A 403 -27.22 8.52 -19.65
CA PHE A 403 -26.67 9.82 -19.29
C PHE A 403 -27.04 10.89 -20.33
N LYS A 404 -26.88 10.58 -21.63
CA LYS A 404 -27.26 11.49 -22.71
C LYS A 404 -28.72 11.92 -22.61
N LYS A 405 -29.66 10.99 -22.43
CA LYS A 405 -31.09 11.29 -22.27
C LYS A 405 -31.33 12.17 -21.03
N THR A 406 -30.71 11.85 -19.90
CA THR A 406 -30.84 12.62 -18.66
C THR A 406 -30.43 14.08 -18.86
N ILE A 407 -29.33 14.33 -19.58
CA ILE A 407 -28.86 15.69 -19.88
C ILE A 407 -29.74 16.39 -20.93
N GLU A 408 -30.18 15.69 -21.99
CA GLU A 408 -31.04 16.25 -23.04
C GLU A 408 -32.43 16.69 -22.54
N LEU A 409 -32.91 16.14 -21.43
CA LEU A 409 -34.13 16.61 -20.76
C LEU A 409 -33.98 18.04 -20.19
N GLY A 410 -32.76 18.55 -20.03
CA GLY A 410 -32.48 19.90 -19.52
C GLY A 410 -32.71 20.08 -18.01
N ASN A 411 -32.94 18.98 -17.28
CA ASN A 411 -33.18 18.98 -15.84
C ASN A 411 -31.89 19.17 -15.02
N TYR A 412 -30.72 18.94 -15.61
CA TYR A 412 -29.42 19.10 -14.98
C TYR A 412 -28.56 20.07 -15.77
N ILE A 413 -27.73 20.86 -15.07
CA ILE A 413 -26.73 21.73 -15.65
C ILE A 413 -25.35 21.36 -15.14
N TYR A 414 -24.36 21.46 -16.02
CA TYR A 414 -22.95 21.33 -15.66
C TYR A 414 -22.45 22.63 -15.04
N VAL A 415 -22.11 22.59 -13.75
CA VAL A 415 -21.62 23.74 -12.98
C VAL A 415 -20.50 23.30 -12.04
N ASP A 416 -19.37 24.00 -12.11
CA ASP A 416 -18.20 23.77 -11.24
C ASP A 416 -17.84 22.27 -11.09
N ASN A 417 -17.73 21.57 -12.22
CA ASN A 417 -17.45 20.13 -12.31
C ASN A 417 -18.50 19.17 -11.74
N HIS A 418 -19.74 19.62 -11.60
CA HIS A 418 -20.87 18.81 -11.15
C HIS A 418 -22.05 18.90 -12.12
N PHE A 419 -22.86 17.86 -12.20
CA PHE A 419 -24.18 17.93 -12.83
C PHE A 419 -25.24 18.11 -11.74
N CYS A 420 -25.75 19.33 -11.62
CA CYS A 420 -26.70 19.71 -10.57
C CYS A 420 -28.08 20.00 -11.15
N ILE A 421 -29.15 19.69 -10.40
CA ILE A 421 -30.53 19.98 -10.79
C ILE A 421 -30.67 21.47 -11.13
N ASN A 422 -31.22 21.76 -12.31
CA ASN A 422 -31.48 23.10 -12.79
C ASN A 422 -32.73 23.70 -12.10
N ASP A 423 -32.59 24.00 -10.80
CA ASP A 423 -33.59 24.69 -9.99
C ASP A 423 -32.94 25.83 -9.22
N SER A 424 -33.66 26.95 -9.07
CA SER A 424 -33.24 28.11 -8.28
C SER A 424 -32.89 27.83 -6.81
N LYS A 425 -33.35 26.71 -6.24
CA LYS A 425 -32.91 26.24 -4.92
C LYS A 425 -31.43 25.86 -4.92
N TYR A 426 -30.92 25.30 -6.03
CA TYR A 426 -29.58 24.73 -6.12
C TYR A 426 -28.62 25.56 -6.98
N ILE A 427 -29.13 26.34 -7.93
CA ILE A 427 -28.36 27.13 -8.88
C ILE A 427 -28.69 28.61 -8.71
N ASN A 428 -27.65 29.44 -8.69
CA ASN A 428 -27.75 30.89 -8.80
C ASN A 428 -26.88 31.38 -9.96
N LEU A 429 -27.19 32.55 -10.52
CA LEU A 429 -26.36 33.21 -11.52
C LEU A 429 -25.48 34.24 -10.82
N ASP A 430 -24.20 34.26 -11.17
CA ASP A 430 -23.31 35.31 -10.69
C ASP A 430 -23.52 36.64 -11.44
N GLU A 431 -22.76 37.67 -11.06
CA GLU A 431 -22.86 39.01 -11.67
C GLU A 431 -22.61 39.03 -13.18
N THR A 432 -21.97 37.98 -13.73
CA THR A 432 -21.68 37.81 -15.15
C THR A 432 -22.70 36.91 -15.87
N GLY A 433 -23.70 36.41 -15.14
CA GLY A 433 -24.70 35.50 -15.67
C GLY A 433 -24.23 34.03 -15.74
N VAL A 434 -23.11 33.70 -15.10
CA VAL A 434 -22.57 32.33 -15.07
C VAL A 434 -23.22 31.55 -13.92
N PRO A 435 -23.73 30.33 -14.15
CA PRO A 435 -24.31 29.51 -13.09
C PRO A 435 -23.27 29.12 -12.04
N LYS A 436 -23.69 29.16 -10.77
CA LYS A 436 -22.94 28.71 -9.59
C LYS A 436 -23.86 27.93 -8.65
N LEU A 437 -23.28 26.99 -7.92
CA LEU A 437 -23.98 26.27 -6.85
C LEU A 437 -24.37 27.25 -5.74
N THR A 438 -25.60 27.15 -5.24
CA THR A 438 -26.01 27.87 -4.03
C THR A 438 -25.30 27.31 -2.80
N ASP A 439 -25.29 28.07 -1.71
CA ASP A 439 -24.81 27.57 -0.43
C ASP A 439 -25.57 26.31 0.02
N TYR A 440 -26.89 26.27 -0.23
CA TYR A 440 -27.71 25.10 0.07
C TYR A 440 -27.23 23.86 -0.71
N ALA A 441 -27.02 23.99 -2.02
CA ALA A 441 -26.55 22.87 -2.84
C ALA A 441 -25.20 22.33 -2.37
N ARG A 442 -24.27 23.22 -1.99
CA ARG A 442 -22.94 22.81 -1.50
C ARG A 442 -22.97 22.09 -0.16
N GLU A 443 -24.03 22.24 0.62
CA GLU A 443 -24.21 21.55 1.90
C GLU A 443 -25.08 20.29 1.78
N HIS A 444 -25.72 20.07 0.62
CA HIS A 444 -26.69 18.99 0.38
C HIS A 444 -26.51 18.37 -1.02
N MET A 445 -25.26 18.04 -1.38
CA MET A 445 -24.94 17.56 -2.73
C MET A 445 -25.70 16.28 -3.11
N GLU A 446 -26.00 15.42 -2.13
CA GLU A 446 -26.81 14.21 -2.31
C GLU A 446 -28.26 14.50 -2.74
N GLU A 447 -28.79 15.68 -2.46
CA GLU A 447 -30.14 16.04 -2.88
C GLU A 447 -30.23 16.40 -4.36
N CYS A 448 -29.15 16.97 -4.91
CA CYS A 448 -29.21 17.75 -6.15
C CYS A 448 -28.16 17.42 -7.21
N CYS A 449 -27.13 16.61 -6.92
CA CYS A 449 -26.06 16.31 -7.86
C CYS A 449 -26.05 14.85 -8.29
N LEU A 450 -25.77 14.62 -9.57
CA LEU A 450 -25.62 13.27 -10.12
C LEU A 450 -24.39 12.57 -9.52
N ILE A 451 -24.56 11.28 -9.25
CA ILE A 451 -23.47 10.39 -8.83
C ILE A 451 -22.87 9.71 -10.05
N PHE A 452 -21.55 9.64 -10.06
CA PHE A 452 -20.74 8.97 -11.06
C PHE A 452 -19.92 7.87 -10.39
N GLU A 453 -19.84 6.72 -11.04
CA GLU A 453 -18.91 5.65 -10.67
C GLU A 453 -17.64 5.79 -11.49
N PHE A 454 -16.48 5.65 -10.86
CA PHE A 454 -15.22 5.62 -11.59
C PHE A 454 -14.54 4.27 -11.44
N ASP A 455 -14.18 3.69 -12.58
CA ASP A 455 -13.25 2.58 -12.69
C ASP A 455 -11.97 3.09 -13.34
N ILE A 456 -10.84 2.78 -12.73
CA ILE A 456 -9.56 3.26 -13.22
C ILE A 456 -9.01 2.20 -14.16
N LYS A 457 -9.15 2.43 -15.46
CA LYS A 457 -8.45 1.65 -16.47
C LYS A 457 -7.09 2.26 -16.79
N ASN A 458 -6.19 1.38 -17.21
CA ASN A 458 -4.77 1.66 -17.39
C ASN A 458 -4.50 2.62 -18.56
N ASN A 459 -3.57 3.55 -18.37
CA ASN A 459 -2.91 4.23 -19.47
C ASN A 459 -1.38 4.11 -19.27
N ASP A 460 -0.65 3.70 -20.30
CA ASP A 460 0.81 3.47 -20.30
C ASP A 460 1.64 4.76 -20.27
N LYS A 461 1.02 5.87 -19.87
CA LYS A 461 1.64 7.19 -19.75
C LYS A 461 1.23 7.83 -18.44
N TYR A 462 2.12 7.67 -17.46
CA TYR A 462 2.18 8.39 -16.18
C TYR A 462 1.25 7.88 -15.05
N GLY A 463 1.90 7.53 -13.94
CA GLY A 463 1.39 6.78 -12.80
C GLY A 463 0.70 7.60 -11.71
N LEU A 464 0.20 6.89 -10.68
CA LEU A 464 -0.69 7.26 -9.54
C LEU A 464 -2.06 6.52 -9.55
N GLN A 465 -2.05 5.19 -9.44
CA GLN A 465 -3.20 4.34 -9.13
C GLN A 465 -3.24 4.02 -7.62
N ASN A 466 -2.14 4.06 -6.88
CA ASN A 466 -2.13 3.50 -5.52
C ASN A 466 -2.63 4.41 -4.40
N TYR A 467 -3.24 5.55 -4.76
CA TYR A 467 -4.09 6.33 -3.87
C TYR A 467 -5.53 6.50 -4.39
N SER A 468 -5.91 5.70 -5.38
CA SER A 468 -7.12 5.93 -6.15
C SER A 468 -8.41 5.38 -5.52
N GLU A 469 -8.42 5.17 -4.20
CA GLU A 469 -9.65 4.85 -3.49
C GLU A 469 -10.50 6.10 -3.23
N ASN A 470 -9.89 7.29 -3.28
CA ASN A 470 -10.58 8.58 -3.15
C ASN A 470 -10.32 9.46 -4.39
N LEU A 471 -11.40 10.07 -4.89
CA LEU A 471 -11.50 11.10 -5.94
C LEU A 471 -10.33 12.07 -6.10
N LEU A 472 -9.72 12.42 -4.98
CA LEU A 472 -8.71 13.44 -4.81
C LEU A 472 -7.52 13.36 -5.75
N PHE A 473 -7.17 12.16 -6.21
CA PHE A 473 -6.02 11.98 -7.09
C PHE A 473 -6.29 12.39 -8.53
N ARG A 474 -7.55 12.59 -8.95
CA ARG A 474 -7.85 13.24 -10.25
C ARG A 474 -7.11 14.56 -10.43
N SER A 475 -6.96 15.33 -9.36
CA SER A 475 -6.33 16.66 -9.39
C SER A 475 -4.87 16.70 -9.80
N LEU A 476 -4.10 15.74 -9.30
CA LEU A 476 -2.67 15.64 -9.58
C LEU A 476 -2.41 14.90 -10.89
N ILE A 477 -3.45 14.35 -11.49
CA ILE A 477 -3.40 13.45 -12.61
C ILE A 477 -4.16 14.09 -13.77
N SER A 478 -3.54 15.08 -14.41
CA SER A 478 -4.09 15.68 -15.63
C SER A 478 -4.11 14.73 -16.84
N ASN A 479 -3.74 13.44 -16.69
CA ASN A 479 -3.45 12.54 -17.81
C ASN A 479 -3.94 11.07 -17.64
N LYS A 480 -4.80 10.74 -16.67
CA LYS A 480 -5.42 9.40 -16.60
C LYS A 480 -6.85 9.45 -17.12
N ILE A 481 -7.16 8.50 -17.99
CA ILE A 481 -8.51 8.21 -18.43
C ILE A 481 -9.11 7.30 -17.36
N ALA A 482 -9.79 7.89 -16.38
CA ALA A 482 -10.71 7.11 -15.57
C ALA A 482 -11.94 6.83 -16.44
N GLU A 483 -12.33 5.56 -16.58
CA GLU A 483 -13.63 5.26 -17.15
C GLU A 483 -14.66 5.64 -16.10
N ILE A 484 -15.32 6.77 -16.32
CA ILE A 484 -16.51 7.11 -15.56
C ILE A 484 -17.68 6.38 -16.20
N ASN A 485 -18.53 5.80 -15.38
CA ASN A 485 -19.83 5.30 -15.76
C ASN A 485 -20.91 6.10 -15.04
N TYR A 486 -22.06 6.26 -15.70
CA TYR A 486 -23.24 6.82 -15.08
C TYR A 486 -23.86 5.77 -14.13
N ASP A 487 -24.08 6.14 -12.88
CA ASP A 487 -24.66 5.23 -11.88
C ASP A 487 -26.19 5.21 -11.99
N GLU A 488 -26.78 4.07 -12.36
CA GLU A 488 -28.25 3.90 -12.48
C GLU A 488 -28.91 3.60 -11.12
N ASN A 489 -28.55 4.32 -10.05
CA ASN A 489 -29.17 4.18 -8.73
C ASN A 489 -30.43 5.05 -8.58
N GLU A 490 -31.30 4.73 -7.61
CA GLU A 490 -32.53 5.50 -7.27
C GLU A 490 -32.26 7.01 -7.04
N ASN A 491 -31.05 7.38 -6.60
CA ASN A 491 -30.63 8.78 -6.42
C ASN A 491 -30.53 9.55 -7.75
N ASN A 492 -30.25 8.85 -8.86
CA ASN A 492 -30.18 9.40 -10.21
C ASN A 492 -31.51 9.20 -10.98
N GLU A 493 -32.53 8.58 -10.37
CA GLU A 493 -33.89 8.53 -10.92
C GLU A 493 -34.59 9.89 -10.75
N VAL A 494 -35.27 10.30 -11.82
CA VAL A 494 -35.83 11.63 -12.04
C VAL A 494 -36.75 12.09 -10.90
N LYS A 495 -36.28 13.02 -10.06
CA LYS A 495 -37.14 13.84 -9.20
C LYS A 495 -37.96 14.80 -10.08
N LYS A 496 -39.21 14.43 -10.38
CA LYS A 496 -40.12 15.21 -11.22
C LYS A 496 -40.55 16.52 -10.56
N GLU A 497 -40.66 17.54 -11.41
CA GLU A 497 -41.16 18.93 -11.19
C GLU A 497 -40.23 19.88 -10.43
N HIS A 498 -39.37 20.59 -11.18
CA HIS A 498 -38.53 21.68 -10.69
C HIS A 498 -38.69 22.92 -11.59
N LYS A 499 -38.52 24.12 -11.04
CA LYS A 499 -38.62 25.38 -11.79
C LYS A 499 -37.32 25.60 -12.58
N ILE A 500 -37.32 25.16 -13.83
CA ILE A 500 -36.19 25.27 -14.76
C ILE A 500 -35.78 26.75 -14.91
N ILE A 501 -34.52 27.06 -14.58
CA ILE A 501 -33.91 28.34 -14.96
C ILE A 501 -33.54 28.25 -16.44
N LYS A 502 -34.12 29.13 -17.26
CA LYS A 502 -33.72 29.27 -18.67
C LYS A 502 -32.39 30.01 -18.74
N ILE A 503 -31.31 29.25 -18.88
CA ILE A 503 -30.00 29.79 -19.24
C ILE A 503 -29.94 29.79 -20.76
N LEU A 504 -29.68 30.96 -21.36
CA LEU A 504 -29.48 31.10 -22.80
C LEU A 504 -28.20 30.33 -23.17
N GLN A 505 -28.35 29.35 -24.06
CA GLN A 505 -27.27 28.53 -24.63
C GLN A 505 -26.29 29.36 -25.45
#